data_AF-A0A2A4VG23-F1
#
_entry.id   AF-A0A2A4VG23-F1
#
_cell.length_a   1.000
_cell.length_b   1.000
_cell.length_c   1.000
_cell.angle_alpha   90.00
_cell.angle_beta   90.00
_cell.angle_gamma   90.00
#
_symmetry.space_group_name_H-M   'P 1'
#
loop_
_entity.id
_entity.type
_entity.pdbx_description
1 polymer ?
#
loop_
_entity_poly.entity_id
_entity_poly.type
_entity_poly.pdbx_seq_one_letter_code
_entity_poly.pdbx_strand_id
1 'polypeptide(L)'
;MSRLSIELTSEEHQKIKAIAALQGSSIRDYVLERILPAEGDDIAALQELEAFLAPRIKDAENGDTLSSSAQEIFEETLASH
;
A
#
# COMPACT_ATOMS: atom_id res chain seq x y z
N MET A 1 25.72 -12.67 2.20
CA MET A 1 24.56 -12.75 3.11
C MET A 1 24.44 -11.41 3.83
N SER A 2 23.33 -10.69 3.66
CA SER A 2 23.08 -9.44 4.39
C SER A 2 22.72 -9.76 5.84
N ARG A 3 23.21 -8.96 6.79
CA ARG A 3 22.89 -9.06 8.21
C ARG A 3 22.33 -7.72 8.66
N LEU A 4 21.08 -7.72 9.13
CA LEU A 4 20.43 -6.56 9.72
C LEU A 4 20.64 -6.60 11.24
N SER A 5 21.10 -5.50 11.83
CA SER A 5 21.18 -5.32 13.27
C SER A 5 20.19 -4.22 13.67
N ILE A 6 19.31 -4.54 14.61
CA ILE A 6 18.28 -3.66 15.13
C ILE A 6 18.40 -3.60 16.65
N GLU A 7 18.27 -2.40 17.20
CA GLU A 7 18.22 -2.20 18.65
C GLU A 7 16.76 -2.30 19.11
N LEU A 8 16.54 -3.11 20.15
CA LEU A 8 15.24 -3.32 20.76
C LEU A 8 15.41 -3.24 22.27
N THR A 9 14.43 -2.64 22.94
CA THR A 9 14.32 -2.78 24.39
C THR A 9 13.98 -4.24 24.76
N SER A 10 14.29 -4.63 26.00
CA SER A 10 13.98 -5.97 26.49
C SER A 10 12.50 -6.31 26.41
N GLU A 11 11.62 -5.32 26.62
CA GLU A 11 10.17 -5.49 26.54
C GLU A 11 9.70 -5.72 25.10
N GLU A 12 10.21 -4.95 24.13
CA GLU A 12 9.91 -5.13 22.71
C GLU A 12 10.35 -6.49 22.21
N HIS A 13 11.56 -6.92 22.58
CA HIS A 13 12.06 -8.25 22.21
C HIS A 13 11.16 -9.37 22.78
N GLN A 14 10.66 -9.24 24.01
CA GLN A 14 9.73 -10.22 24.58
C GLN A 14 8.40 -10.26 23.83
N LYS A 15 7.83 -9.09 23.48
CA LYS A 15 6.58 -9.01 22.70
C LYS A 15 6.75 -9.67 21.33
N ILE A 16 7.80 -9.32 20.61
CA ILE A 16 8.10 -9.89 19.29
C ILE A 16 8.28 -11.40 19.39
N LYS A 17 9.00 -11.89 20.39
CA LYS A 17 9.19 -13.33 20.62
C LYS A 17 7.89 -14.07 20.87
N ALA A 18 6.99 -13.49 21.68
CA ALA A 18 5.69 -14.09 21.95
C ALA A 18 4.85 -14.17 20.66
N ILE A 19 4.79 -13.09 19.88
CA ILE A 19 4.00 -13.04 18.64
C ILE A 19 4.54 -14.01 17.60
N ALA A 20 5.86 -14.05 17.40
CA ALA A 20 6.49 -14.98 16.47
C ALA A 20 6.18 -16.44 16.85
N ALA A 21 6.26 -16.78 18.15
CA ALA A 21 5.91 -18.10 18.64
C ALA A 21 4.43 -18.46 18.43
N LEU A 22 3.52 -17.49 18.60
CA LEU A 22 2.08 -17.68 18.34
C LEU A 22 1.79 -17.94 16.86
N GLN A 23 2.57 -17.37 15.95
CA GLN A 23 2.47 -17.61 14.51
C GLN A 23 3.20 -18.87 14.05
N GLY A 24 3.95 -19.54 14.93
CA GLY A 24 4.77 -20.70 14.58
C GLY A 24 6.03 -20.36 13.79
N SER A 25 6.40 -19.08 13.72
CA SER A 25 7.55 -18.57 12.97
C SER A 25 8.72 -18.26 13.90
N SER A 26 9.95 -18.29 13.38
CA SER A 26 11.09 -17.81 14.15
C SER A 26 11.04 -16.28 14.30
N ILE A 27 11.69 -15.73 15.33
CA ILE A 27 11.83 -14.27 15.51
C ILE A 27 12.44 -13.64 14.26
N ARG A 28 13.41 -14.33 13.64
CA ARG A 28 14.08 -13.86 12.44
C ARG A 28 13.09 -13.69 11.29
N ASP A 29 12.31 -14.72 11.01
CA ASP A 29 11.39 -14.74 9.87
C ASP A 29 10.26 -13.71 10.07
N TYR A 30 9.69 -13.68 11.28
CA TYR A 30 8.66 -12.71 11.66
C TYR A 30 9.13 -11.26 11.49
N VAL A 31 10.37 -10.96 11.93
CA VAL A 31 10.93 -9.61 11.82
C VAL A 31 11.25 -9.26 10.37
N LEU A 32 11.75 -10.20 9.58
CA LEU A 32 12.06 -9.96 8.16
C LEU A 32 10.79 -9.68 7.34
N GLU A 33 9.72 -10.45 7.54
CA GLU A 33 8.42 -10.25 6.86
C GLU A 33 7.78 -8.90 7.21
N ARG A 34 8.07 -8.35 8.39
CA ARG A 34 7.46 -7.10 8.86
C ARG A 34 8.28 -5.85 8.53
N ILE A 35 9.61 -5.96 8.48
CA ILE A 35 10.53 -4.84 8.21
C ILE A 35 10.71 -4.63 6.71
N LEU A 36 10.76 -5.71 5.93
CA LEU A 36 10.89 -5.60 4.49
C LEU A 36 9.51 -5.24 3.91
N PRO A 37 9.43 -4.29 2.96
CA PRO A 37 8.23 -4.15 2.15
C PRO A 37 7.95 -5.52 1.52
N ALA A 38 6.68 -5.91 1.40
CA ALA A 38 6.30 -7.15 0.75
C ALA A 38 6.96 -7.18 -0.64
N GLU A 39 8.02 -7.98 -0.80
CA GLU A 39 8.84 -7.96 -2.01
C GLU A 39 7.93 -8.34 -3.19
N GLY A 40 7.65 -7.35 -4.04
CA GLY A 40 6.87 -7.54 -5.26
C GLY A 40 5.66 -6.63 -5.43
N ASP A 41 5.19 -5.94 -4.38
CA ASP A 41 3.97 -5.14 -4.50
C ASP A 41 4.24 -3.77 -5.15
N ASP A 42 5.36 -3.11 -4.83
CA ASP A 42 5.59 -1.73 -5.29
C ASP A 42 5.67 -1.60 -6.83
N ILE A 43 6.32 -2.55 -7.52
CA ILE A 43 6.42 -2.52 -8.98
C ILE A 43 5.06 -2.86 -9.62
N ALA A 44 4.35 -3.85 -9.06
CA ALA A 44 3.04 -4.25 -9.55
C ALA A 44 2.00 -3.14 -9.34
N ALA A 45 1.97 -2.53 -8.16
CA ALA A 45 1.13 -1.39 -7.84
C ALA A 45 1.44 -0.18 -8.73
N LEU A 46 2.71 0.06 -9.05
CA LEU A 46 3.10 1.16 -9.94
C LEU A 46 2.68 0.89 -11.39
N GLN A 47 2.79 -0.36 -11.86
CA GLN A 47 2.29 -0.78 -13.17
C GLN A 47 0.76 -0.70 -13.26
N GLU A 48 0.04 -1.09 -12.22
CA GLU A 48 -1.42 -0.99 -12.14
C GLU A 48 -1.87 0.49 -12.18
N LEU A 49 -1.17 1.34 -11.42
CA LEU A 49 -1.42 2.78 -11.43
C LEU A 49 -1.15 3.40 -12.81
N GLU A 50 -0.06 3.01 -13.48
CA GLU A 50 0.26 3.50 -14.83
C GLU A 50 -0.81 3.08 -15.83
N ALA A 51 -1.24 1.81 -15.81
CA ALA A 51 -2.30 1.30 -16.67
C ALA A 51 -3.64 2.01 -16.44
N PHE A 52 -3.95 2.37 -15.19
CA PHE A 52 -5.15 3.12 -14.82
C PHE A 52 -5.12 4.59 -15.28
N LEU A 53 -3.95 5.23 -15.20
CA LEU A 53 -3.79 6.65 -15.55
C LEU A 53 -3.59 6.88 -17.05
N ALA A 54 -2.99 5.95 -17.79
CA ALA A 54 -2.74 6.06 -19.22
C ALA A 54 -3.98 6.48 -20.06
N PRO A 55 -5.18 5.88 -19.91
CA PRO A 55 -6.36 6.32 -20.63
C PRO A 55 -6.82 7.72 -20.18
N ARG A 56 -6.76 8.04 -18.89
CA ARG A 56 -7.18 9.34 -18.34
C ARG A 56 -6.33 10.50 -18.84
N ILE A 57 -5.02 10.26 -19.01
CA ILE A 57 -4.11 11.23 -19.60
C ILE A 57 -4.49 11.47 -21.06
N LYS A 58 -4.77 10.41 -21.81
CA LYS A 58 -5.21 10.50 -23.21
C LYS A 58 -6.54 11.25 -23.35
N ASP A 59 -7.50 11.00 -22.47
CA ASP A 59 -8.80 11.69 -22.47
C ASP A 59 -8.62 13.18 -22.13
N ALA A 60 -7.75 13.50 -21.16
CA ALA A 60 -7.41 14.88 -20.83
C ALA A 60 -6.69 15.62 -21.98
N GLU A 61 -5.77 14.95 -22.68
CA GLU A 61 -5.09 15.49 -23.87
C GLU A 61 -6.06 15.74 -25.04
N ASN A 62 -7.09 14.90 -25.18
CA ASN A 62 -8.15 15.08 -26.18
C ASN A 62 -9.18 16.15 -25.80
N GLY A 63 -9.12 16.67 -24.56
CA GLY A 63 -10.04 17.69 -24.06
C GLY A 63 -11.34 17.15 -23.46
N ASP A 64 -11.44 15.83 -23.26
CA ASP A 64 -12.59 15.15 -22.63
C ASP A 64 -12.54 15.30 -21.09
N THR A 65 -12.42 16.54 -20.64
CA THR A 65 -12.45 16.88 -19.21
C THR A 65 -13.84 17.35 -18.82
N LEU A 66 -14.38 16.80 -17.72
CA LEU A 66 -15.61 17.29 -17.12
C LEU A 66 -15.32 18.62 -16.41
N SER A 67 -16.01 19.68 -16.84
CA SER A 67 -16.00 20.99 -16.18
C SER A 67 -16.87 21.05 -14.92
N SER A 68 -17.50 19.93 -14.54
CA SER A 68 -18.44 19.89 -13.42
C SER A 68 -17.73 20.21 -12.11
N SER A 69 -18.33 21.08 -11.32
CA SER A 69 -17.85 21.38 -9.98
C SER A 69 -18.06 20.18 -9.06
N ALA A 70 -17.27 20.10 -7.98
CA ALA A 70 -17.46 19.06 -6.97
C ALA A 70 -18.90 19.05 -6.43
N GLN A 71 -19.52 20.22 -6.26
CA GLN A 71 -20.89 20.38 -5.76
C GLN A 71 -21.92 19.73 -6.70
N GLU A 72 -21.80 19.95 -8.01
CA GLU A 72 -22.70 19.36 -9.02
C GLU A 72 -22.56 17.83 -9.07
N ILE A 73 -21.35 17.30 -8.93
CA ILE A 73 -21.10 15.86 -8.86
C ILE A 73 -21.77 15.25 -7.62
N PHE A 74 -21.73 15.95 -6.48
CA PHE A 74 -22.41 15.50 -5.27
C PHE A 74 -23.94 15.50 -5.44
N GLU A 75 -24.50 16.55 -6.03
CA GLU A 75 -25.95 16.65 -6.25
C GLU A 75 -26.45 15.61 -7.26
N GLU A 76 -25.71 15.36 -8.34
CA GLU A 76 -26.03 14.33 -9.33
C GLU A 76 -25.99 12.92 -8.72
N THR A 77 -24.96 12.59 -7.94
CA THR A 77 -24.82 11.26 -7.32
C THR A 77 -25.86 11.00 -6.22
N LEU A 78 -26.27 12.02 -5.47
CA LEU A 78 -27.37 11.94 -4.50
C LEU A 78 -28.75 11.85 -5.16
N ALA A 79 -28.96 12.51 -6.29
CA ALA A 79 -30.22 12.46 -7.03
C ALA A 79 -30.40 11.16 -7.84
N SER A 80 -29.29 10.47 -8.13
CA SER A 80 -29.26 9.19 -8.87
C SER A 80 -29.52 7.96 -7.99
N HIS A 81 -29.76 8.15 -6.70
CA HIS A 81 -29.91 7.11 -5.68
C HIS A 81 -31.32 7.07 -5.07
#